data_AF-A0A1H6RGR2-F1
#
_entry.id   AF-A0A1H6RGR2-F1
#
_cell.length_a   1.000
_cell.length_b   1.000
_cell.length_c   1.000
_cell.angle_alpha   90.00
_cell.angle_beta   90.00
_cell.angle_gamma   90.00
#
_symmetry.space_group_name_H-M   'P 1'
#
loop_
_entity.id
_entity.type
_entity.pdbx_description
1 polymer ?
#
loop_
_entity_poly.entity_id
_entity_poly.type
_entity_poly.pdbx_seq_one_letter_code
_entity_poly.pdbx_strand_id
1 'polypeptide(L)'
;MDLEDAWTDTLVATGVAATTIVVTVLLVFVFAVDTNPLLRLSPLGIYFVYLFTHRRLPEGVDTPRNWIALTALVGIGVLLVAAGLGG
;
A
#
# COMPACT_ATOMS: atom_id res chain seq x y z
N MET A 1 6.07 -16.51 -19.45
CA MET A 1 5.45 -15.23 -19.07
C MET A 1 4.01 -15.36 -19.52
N ASP A 2 3.17 -15.89 -18.64
CA ASP A 2 1.75 -16.01 -18.94
C ASP A 2 1.10 -14.63 -18.77
N LEU A 3 0.18 -14.29 -19.68
CA LEU A 3 -0.49 -12.99 -19.63
C LEU A 3 -1.32 -12.83 -18.35
N GLU A 4 -1.91 -13.92 -17.83
CA GLU A 4 -2.61 -13.91 -16.55
C GLU A 4 -1.75 -13.40 -15.38
N ASP A 5 -0.48 -13.82 -15.31
CA ASP A 5 0.45 -13.38 -14.27
C ASP A 5 0.79 -11.89 -14.41
N ALA A 6 1.02 -11.44 -15.65
CA ALA A 6 1.33 -10.04 -15.92
C ALA A 6 0.17 -9.09 -15.57
N TRP A 7 -1.08 -9.51 -15.83
CA TRP A 7 -2.27 -8.76 -15.44
C TRP A 7 -2.44 -8.70 -13.92
N THR A 8 -2.18 -9.81 -13.25
CA THR A 8 -2.23 -9.91 -11.79
C THR A 8 -1.22 -8.96 -11.14
N ASP A 9 0.03 -8.98 -11.57
CA ASP A 9 1.08 -8.07 -11.10
C ASP A 9 0.71 -6.60 -11.36
N THR A 10 0.17 -6.30 -12.54
CA THR A 10 -0.24 -4.94 -12.93
C THR A 10 -1.37 -4.43 -12.03
N LEU A 11 -2.34 -5.27 -11.69
CA LEU A 11 -3.44 -4.91 -10.79
C LEU A 11 -2.95 -4.62 -9.38
N VAL A 12 -2.04 -5.44 -8.86
CA VAL A 12 -1.44 -5.20 -7.53
C VAL A 12 -0.64 -3.90 -7.54
N ALA A 13 0.23 -3.72 -8.53
CA ALA A 13 1.04 -2.52 -8.67
C ALA A 13 0.17 -1.26 -8.77
N THR A 14 -0.89 -1.29 -9.58
CA THR A 14 -1.82 -0.18 -9.75
C THR A 14 -2.59 0.10 -8.46
N GLY A 15 -3.05 -0.94 -7.75
CA GLY A 15 -3.74 -0.80 -6.47
C GLY A 15 -2.84 -0.14 -5.42
N VAL A 16 -1.60 -0.60 -5.30
CA VAL A 16 -0.64 -0.03 -4.35
C VAL A 16 -0.29 1.42 -4.70
N ALA A 17 -0.06 1.72 -5.97
CA ALA A 17 0.21 3.07 -6.43
C ALA A 17 -0.96 4.02 -6.15
N ALA A 18 -2.19 3.60 -6.48
CA ALA A 18 -3.40 4.38 -6.24
C ALA A 18 -3.61 4.64 -4.73
N THR A 19 -3.47 3.62 -3.88
CA THR A 19 -3.58 3.80 -2.42
C THR A 19 -2.52 4.76 -1.88
N THR A 20 -1.28 4.68 -2.36
CA THR A 20 -0.19 5.58 -1.94
C THR A 20 -0.50 7.03 -2.31
N ILE A 21 -1.01 7.27 -3.52
CA ILE A 21 -1.42 8.61 -3.97
C ILE A 21 -2.54 9.15 -3.09
N VAL A 22 -3.60 8.35 -2.85
CA VAL A 22 -4.75 8.75 -2.02
C VAL A 22 -4.30 9.09 -0.59
N VAL A 23 -3.47 8.26 0.05
CA VAL A 23 -2.95 8.53 1.39
C VAL A 23 -2.12 9.81 1.43
N THR A 24 -1.26 10.02 0.42
CA THR A 24 -0.44 11.24 0.33
C THR A 24 -1.30 12.49 0.19
N VAL A 25 -2.32 12.45 -0.67
CA VAL A 25 -3.27 13.56 -0.85
C VAL A 25 -4.00 13.86 0.45
N LEU A 26 -4.50 12.84 1.16
CA LEU A 26 -5.20 13.04 2.43
C LEU A 26 -4.28 13.63 3.50
N LEU A 27 -3.05 13.16 3.63
CA LEU A 27 -2.10 13.69 4.62
C LEU A 27 -1.78 15.17 4.39
N VAL A 28 -1.56 15.56 3.13
CA VAL A 28 -1.19 16.94 2.77
C VAL A 28 -2.39 17.88 2.84
N PHE A 29 -3.53 17.50 2.26
CA PHE A 29 -4.66 18.41 2.05
C PHE A 29 -5.73 18.33 3.14
N VAL A 30 -5.93 17.18 3.78
CA VAL A 30 -6.97 17.01 4.81
C VAL A 30 -6.38 17.22 6.20
N PHE A 31 -5.26 16.56 6.48
CA PHE A 31 -4.65 16.62 7.82
C PHE A 31 -3.62 17.74 7.97
N ALA A 32 -3.15 18.35 6.86
CA ALA A 32 -2.16 19.44 6.85
C ALA A 32 -0.90 19.16 7.70
N VAL A 33 -0.53 17.89 7.85
CA VAL A 33 0.60 17.48 8.68
C VAL A 33 1.84 17.30 7.81
N ASP A 34 2.89 18.06 8.13
CA ASP A 34 4.25 17.76 7.66
C ASP A 34 4.76 16.51 8.40
N THR A 35 4.31 15.37 7.92
CA THR A 35 4.67 14.04 8.42
C THR A 35 6.04 13.64 7.89
N ASN A 36 6.83 12.99 8.75
CA ASN A 36 8.13 12.42 8.39
C ASN A 36 8.01 11.62 7.07
N PRO A 37 8.90 11.81 6.09
CA PRO A 37 8.85 11.12 4.79
C PRO A 37 8.75 9.59 4.91
N LEU A 38 9.27 9.00 5.99
CA LEU A 38 9.11 7.58 6.28
C LEU A 38 7.65 7.16 6.50
N LEU A 39 6.83 8.02 7.11
CA LEU A 39 5.42 7.74 7.37
C LEU A 39 4.59 7.83 6.08
N ARG A 40 4.92 8.77 5.18
CA ARG A 40 4.30 8.91 3.85
C ARG A 40 4.61 7.74 2.92
N LEU A 41 5.81 7.19 3.03
CA LEU A 41 6.27 6.06 2.21
C LEU A 41 5.91 4.68 2.79
N SER A 42 5.26 4.61 3.96
CA SER A 42 4.91 3.33 4.58
C SER A 42 4.05 2.41 3.67
N PRO A 43 3.07 2.92 2.89
CA PRO A 43 2.29 2.08 1.98
C PRO A 43 3.15 1.45 0.87
N LEU A 44 4.19 2.15 0.41
CA LEU A 44 5.16 1.64 -0.56
C LEU A 44 5.98 0.47 0.01
N GLY A 45 6.17 0.42 1.33
CA GLY A 45 6.82 -0.71 2.01
C GLY A 45 6.13 -2.05 1.73
N ILE A 46 4.80 -2.06 1.60
CA ILE A 46 4.05 -3.29 1.29
C ILE A 46 4.35 -3.78 -0.13
N TYR A 47 4.58 -2.88 -1.09
CA TYR A 47 5.00 -3.29 -2.42
C TYR A 47 6.38 -3.96 -2.41
N PHE A 48 7.33 -3.44 -1.63
CA PHE A 48 8.63 -4.09 -1.47
C PHE A 48 8.49 -5.47 -0.82
N VAL A 49 7.67 -5.60 0.22
CA VAL A 49 7.40 -6.90 0.85
C VAL A 49 6.76 -7.85 -0.15
N TYR A 50 5.79 -7.42 -0.95
CA TYR A 50 5.24 -8.22 -2.05
C TYR A 50 6.35 -8.70 -2.99
N LEU A 51 7.20 -7.80 -3.49
CA LEU A 51 8.23 -8.11 -4.48
C LEU A 51 9.25 -9.15 -3.98
N PHE A 52 9.58 -9.14 -2.68
CA PHE A 52 10.48 -10.11 -2.07
C PHE A 52 9.82 -11.42 -1.64
N THR A 53 8.51 -11.43 -1.38
CA THR A 53 7.82 -12.57 -0.76
C THR A 53 6.87 -13.31 -1.69
N HIS A 54 6.37 -12.66 -2.76
CA HIS A 54 5.42 -13.18 -3.74
C HIS A 54 5.82 -14.59 -4.21
N ARG A 55 7.05 -14.77 -4.71
CA ARG A 55 7.52 -16.09 -5.17
C ARG A 55 7.85 -17.13 -4.08
N ARG A 56 7.73 -16.80 -2.80
CA ARG A 56 8.04 -17.72 -1.68
C ARG A 56 6.83 -18.14 -0.87
N LEU A 57 5.67 -17.53 -1.13
CA LEU A 57 4.46 -17.76 -0.35
C LEU A 57 3.59 -18.84 -1.00
N PRO A 58 2.86 -19.63 -0.20
CA PRO A 58 1.88 -20.57 -0.72
C PRO A 58 0.81 -19.84 -1.55
N GLU A 59 0.35 -20.46 -2.64
CA GLU A 59 -0.60 -19.89 -3.60
C GLU A 59 -1.90 -19.34 -2.96
N GLY A 60 -2.32 -19.90 -1.81
CA GLY A 60 -3.49 -19.42 -1.07
C GLY A 60 -3.28 -18.12 -0.28
N VAL A 61 -2.04 -17.78 0.05
CA VAL A 61 -1.67 -16.53 0.75
C VAL A 61 -1.33 -15.45 -0.27
N ASP A 62 -0.69 -15.86 -1.35
CA ASP A 62 -0.12 -14.99 -2.36
C ASP A 62 -1.12 -14.58 -3.46
N THR A 63 -2.28 -14.11 -3.03
CA THR A 63 -3.29 -13.61 -3.94
C THR A 63 -3.21 -12.09 -4.05
N PRO A 64 -3.42 -11.52 -5.25
CA PRO A 64 -3.40 -10.07 -5.47
C PRO A 64 -4.36 -9.33 -4.53
N ARG A 65 -5.52 -9.95 -4.24
CA ARG A 65 -6.52 -9.40 -3.32
C ARG A 65 -5.99 -9.23 -1.89
N ASN A 66 -5.20 -10.17 -1.38
CA ASN A 66 -4.64 -10.09 -0.04
C ASN A 66 -3.64 -8.93 0.06
N TRP A 67 -2.79 -8.75 -0.95
CA TRP A 67 -1.82 -7.66 -0.99
C TRP A 67 -2.48 -6.27 -1.12
N ILE A 68 -3.53 -6.17 -1.92
CA ILE A 68 -4.35 -4.95 -2.02
C ILE A 68 -5.01 -4.65 -0.66
N ALA A 69 -5.60 -5.65 0.00
CA ALA A 69 -6.23 -5.48 1.31
C ALA A 69 -5.21 -5.06 2.38
N LEU A 70 -4.01 -5.67 2.39
CA LEU A 70 -2.92 -5.31 3.29
C LEU A 70 -2.47 -3.86 3.09
N THR A 71 -2.34 -3.44 1.84
CA THR A 71 -1.95 -2.07 1.50
C THR A 71 -3.02 -1.07 1.95
N ALA A 72 -4.30 -1.39 1.76
CA ALA A 72 -5.41 -0.59 2.25
C ALA A 72 -5.41 -0.49 3.79
N LEU A 73 -5.17 -1.60 4.50
CA LEU A 73 -5.06 -1.61 5.96
C LEU A 73 -3.92 -0.74 6.48
N VAL A 74 -2.75 -0.81 5.83
CA VAL A 74 -1.61 0.07 6.16
C VAL A 74 -1.94 1.52 5.90
N GLY A 75 -2.57 1.83 4.76
CA GLY A 75 -3.04 3.18 4.45
C GLY A 75 -4.00 3.73 5.50
N ILE A 76 -4.98 2.93 5.95
CA ILE A 76 -5.88 3.28 7.04
C ILE A 76 -5.10 3.52 8.34
N GLY A 77 -4.15 2.65 8.68
CA GLY A 77 -3.31 2.81 9.87
C GLY A 77 -2.53 4.12 9.87
N VAL A 78 -1.96 4.53 8.73
CA VAL A 78 -1.27 5.82 8.58
C VAL A 78 -2.22 6.98 8.81
N LEU A 79 -3.43 6.94 8.25
CA LEU A 79 -4.43 8.00 8.44
C LEU A 79 -4.89 8.09 9.89
N LEU A 80 -5.08 6.96 10.58
CA LEU A 80 -5.43 6.93 12.01
C LEU A 80 -4.33 7.53 12.89
N VAL A 81 -3.06 7.21 12.61
CA VAL A 81 -1.91 7.81 13.31
C VAL A 81 -1.86 9.31 13.05
N ALA A 82 -2.03 9.75 11.80
CA ALA A 82 -2.04 11.17 11.47
C ALA A 82 -3.19 11.92 12.14
N ALA A 83 -4.39 11.33 12.20
CA ALA A 83 -5.54 11.89 12.91
C ALA A 83 -5.27 12.04 14.42
N GLY A 84 -4.55 11.09 15.03
CA GLY A 84 -4.15 11.17 16.44
C GLY A 84 -3.01 12.17 16.72
N LEU A 85 -2.20 12.52 15.72
CA LEU A 85 -1.14 13.53 15.83
C LEU A 85 -1.64 14.98 15.62
N GLY A 86 -2.76 15.15 14.91
CA GLY A 86 -3.39 16.45 14.66
C GLY A 86 -4.50 16.83 15.64
N GLY A 87 -4.79 15.98 16.64
CA GLY A 87 -5.81 16.19 17.68
C GLY A 87 -5.27 16.80 18.97
#